data_AF-A0A951UA32-F1
#
_entry.id   AF-A0A951UA32-F1
#
_cell.length_a   1.000
_cell.length_b   1.000
_cell.length_c   1.000
_cell.angle_alpha   90.00
_cell.angle_beta   90.00
_cell.angle_gamma   90.00
#
_symmetry.space_group_name_H-M   'P 1'
#
loop_
_entity.id
_entity.type
_entity.pdbx_description
1 polymer ?
#
loop_
_entity_poly.entity_id
_entity_poly.type
_entity_poly.pdbx_seq_one_letter_code
_entity_poly.pdbx_strand_id
1 'polypeptide(L)'
;MSKKLKKSFLVLVGIAITLSACNEVTERSGQTTTPASPSPAPHASETLNQNPAIAKTTTNTQTERQNYKPISLSEIADTEARVGSDPKALALSAFGKSGIEGGSQQVTVDYPQPNQAVVIITQLGVADDSVRGIRYRAEFVPTTKSAQAQKQWEIVWAGSQVTCQPGRGHQDWSKELCL
;
A
#
# COMPACT_ATOMS: atom_id res chain seq x y z
N MET A 1 -34.44 2.11 37.37
CA MET A 1 -35.71 2.82 37.09
C MET A 1 -35.48 3.82 35.97
N SER A 2 -36.36 3.78 34.96
CA SER A 2 -36.67 4.80 33.93
C SER A 2 -35.55 5.23 32.96
N LYS A 3 -35.44 4.59 31.77
CA LYS A 3 -36.15 4.87 30.50
C LYS A 3 -35.82 6.25 29.88
N LYS A 4 -35.26 6.24 28.67
CA LYS A 4 -35.96 6.71 27.44
C LYS A 4 -35.16 6.39 26.16
N LEU A 5 -35.78 5.50 25.39
CA LEU A 5 -35.49 5.10 24.02
C LEU A 5 -36.02 6.18 23.04
N LYS A 6 -35.25 6.60 22.03
CA LYS A 6 -35.78 7.34 20.87
C LYS A 6 -35.19 6.83 19.55
N LYS A 7 -36.09 6.12 18.85
CA LYS A 7 -36.23 5.74 17.42
C LYS A 7 -35.43 6.60 16.42
N SER A 8 -34.59 5.98 15.59
CA SER A 8 -34.83 5.57 14.19
C SER A 8 -35.15 6.71 13.21
N PHE A 9 -34.23 6.93 12.26
CA PHE A 9 -34.57 7.35 10.90
C PHE A 9 -33.80 6.47 9.92
N LEU A 10 -34.56 5.63 9.22
CA LEU A 10 -34.15 4.78 8.12
C LEU A 10 -34.38 5.61 6.85
N VAL A 11 -33.35 5.87 6.06
CA VAL A 11 -33.50 6.45 4.71
C VAL A 11 -32.95 5.42 3.73
N LEU A 12 -33.88 4.67 3.14
CA LEU A 12 -33.67 3.83 1.96
C LEU A 12 -33.74 4.73 0.73
N VAL A 13 -32.60 4.94 0.06
CA VAL A 13 -32.60 5.42 -1.33
C VAL A 13 -32.28 4.21 -2.19
N GLY A 14 -33.26 3.80 -2.99
CA GLY A 14 -33.12 2.76 -4.00
C GLY A 14 -33.08 3.33 -5.42
N ILE A 15 -32.76 2.42 -6.34
CA ILE A 15 -33.03 2.44 -7.79
C ILE A 15 -31.94 3.20 -8.60
N ALA A 16 -31.36 2.71 -9.70
CA ALA A 16 -31.79 1.70 -10.69
C ALA A 16 -30.60 0.88 -11.22
N ILE A 17 -30.84 -0.39 -11.54
CA ILE A 17 -29.95 -1.26 -12.32
C ILE A 17 -30.37 -1.12 -13.80
N THR A 18 -29.51 -0.62 -14.66
CA THR A 18 -29.70 -0.68 -16.11
C THR A 18 -28.91 -1.86 -16.67
N LEU A 19 -29.62 -2.94 -17.02
CA LEU A 19 -29.11 -4.02 -17.84
C LEU A 19 -29.17 -3.57 -19.31
N SER A 20 -28.02 -3.38 -19.94
CA SER A 20 -27.91 -3.29 -21.40
C SER A 20 -27.47 -4.65 -21.94
N ALA A 21 -28.36 -5.31 -22.66
CA ALA A 21 -28.06 -6.48 -23.49
C ALA A 21 -28.45 -6.12 -24.94
N CYS A 22 -27.54 -6.34 -25.89
CA CYS A 22 -27.82 -6.47 -27.33
C CYS A 22 -26.72 -7.31 -28.00
N ASN A 23 -27.07 -8.57 -28.20
CA ASN A 23 -26.82 -9.55 -29.26
C ASN A 23 -25.88 -9.33 -30.48
N GLU A 24 -25.39 -10.51 -30.89
CA GLU A 24 -25.35 -11.12 -32.25
C GLU A 24 -24.15 -10.96 -33.20
N VAL A 25 -23.56 -12.15 -33.45
CA VAL A 25 -23.32 -12.81 -34.75
C VAL A 25 -22.51 -12.05 -35.80
N THR A 26 -21.35 -12.63 -36.14
CA THR A 26 -20.98 -12.92 -37.53
C THR A 26 -20.03 -14.11 -37.57
N GLU A 27 -20.50 -15.20 -38.18
CA GLU A 27 -19.69 -16.30 -38.69
C GLU A 27 -18.73 -15.82 -39.79
N ARG A 28 -17.50 -16.34 -39.81
CA ARG A 28 -16.90 -16.69 -41.11
C ARG A 28 -16.00 -17.91 -40.97
N SER A 29 -16.58 -19.03 -41.40
CA SER A 29 -15.87 -20.25 -41.77
C SER A 29 -14.86 -19.96 -42.89
N GLY A 30 -13.70 -20.59 -42.79
CA GLY A 30 -12.60 -20.52 -43.74
C GLY A 30 -11.59 -21.63 -43.45
N GLN A 31 -12.06 -22.87 -43.56
CA GLN A 31 -11.30 -24.10 -43.38
C GLN A 31 -10.64 -24.48 -44.72
N THR A 32 -9.32 -24.61 -44.73
CA THR A 32 -8.58 -25.32 -45.80
C THR A 32 -7.56 -26.26 -45.16
N THR A 33 -7.74 -27.55 -45.41
CA THR A 33 -6.90 -28.72 -45.12
C THR A 33 -5.62 -28.70 -46.02
N THR A 34 -4.46 -29.31 -45.75
CA THR A 34 -4.06 -30.71 -45.39
C THR A 34 -2.48 -30.76 -45.29
N PRO A 35 -1.73 -31.89 -45.10
CA PRO A 35 -1.29 -32.51 -43.83
C PRO A 35 0.26 -32.71 -43.59
N ALA A 36 0.57 -33.06 -42.33
CA ALA A 36 1.55 -34.05 -41.79
C ALA A 36 3.09 -33.80 -41.78
N SER A 37 3.69 -33.74 -40.57
CA SER A 37 4.64 -34.74 -40.01
C SER A 37 5.00 -34.42 -38.51
N PRO A 38 5.41 -35.38 -37.64
CA PRO A 38 5.18 -35.30 -36.19
C PRO A 38 6.41 -35.03 -35.26
N SER A 39 6.08 -34.48 -34.09
CA SER A 39 6.69 -34.61 -32.74
C SER A 39 8.05 -33.93 -32.40
N PRO A 40 8.38 -33.70 -31.09
CA PRO A 40 7.58 -33.87 -29.85
C PRO A 40 7.50 -32.63 -28.93
N ALA A 41 6.55 -32.66 -27.99
CA ALA A 41 6.30 -31.65 -26.94
C ALA A 41 7.48 -31.44 -25.97
N PRO A 42 7.47 -30.32 -25.20
CA PRO A 42 7.04 -30.48 -23.81
C PRO A 42 6.07 -29.39 -23.30
N HIS A 43 5.14 -29.86 -22.47
CA HIS A 43 4.54 -29.21 -21.29
C HIS A 43 3.84 -27.84 -21.44
N ALA A 44 2.52 -27.94 -21.53
CA ALA A 44 1.59 -26.95 -21.03
C ALA A 44 1.81 -26.67 -19.53
N SER A 45 1.71 -25.41 -19.11
CA SER A 45 1.10 -24.99 -17.85
C SER A 45 0.78 -23.49 -17.86
N GLU A 46 -0.51 -23.22 -17.85
CA GLU A 46 -1.19 -22.08 -17.21
C GLU A 46 -0.78 -20.66 -17.59
N THR A 47 -1.43 -20.15 -18.64
CA THR A 47 -1.77 -18.73 -18.74
C THR A 47 -2.67 -18.38 -17.55
N LEU A 48 -2.08 -17.94 -16.43
CA LEU A 48 -2.82 -17.26 -15.37
C LEU A 48 -3.39 -15.98 -15.97
N ASN A 49 -4.71 -15.97 -16.10
CA ASN A 49 -5.55 -14.83 -16.42
C ASN A 49 -5.36 -13.76 -15.33
N GLN A 50 -4.30 -12.96 -15.44
CA GLN A 50 -4.03 -11.87 -14.50
C GLN A 50 -4.97 -10.72 -14.80
N ASN A 51 -5.95 -10.55 -13.92
CA ASN A 51 -6.84 -9.40 -13.90
C ASN A 51 -6.00 -8.10 -14.02
N PRO A 52 -6.21 -7.26 -15.06
CA PRO A 52 -5.39 -6.06 -15.31
C PRO A 52 -5.34 -5.08 -14.14
N ALA A 53 -6.35 -5.10 -13.25
CA ALA A 53 -6.39 -4.28 -12.05
C ALA A 53 -5.34 -4.67 -11.01
N ILE A 54 -5.02 -5.97 -10.86
CA ILE A 54 -4.04 -6.44 -9.88
C ILE A 54 -2.63 -6.11 -10.37
N ALA A 55 -2.35 -6.32 -11.66
CA ALA A 55 -1.06 -5.99 -12.27
C ALA A 55 -0.73 -4.49 -12.20
N LYS A 56 -1.74 -3.61 -12.37
CA LYS A 56 -1.57 -2.15 -12.24
C LYS A 56 -1.26 -1.70 -10.80
N THR A 57 -1.86 -2.32 -9.79
CA THR A 57 -1.63 -1.92 -8.40
C THR A 57 -0.28 -2.45 -7.86
N THR A 58 0.14 -3.64 -8.28
CA THR A 58 1.47 -4.17 -7.93
C THR A 58 2.60 -3.35 -8.54
N THR A 59 2.45 -2.93 -9.81
CA THR A 59 3.45 -2.10 -10.49
C THR A 59 3.55 -0.70 -9.87
N ASN A 60 2.43 -0.06 -9.54
CA ASN A 60 2.45 1.24 -8.84
C ASN A 60 3.10 1.15 -7.46
N THR A 61 2.76 0.12 -6.66
CA THR A 61 3.36 -0.05 -5.33
C THR A 61 4.87 -0.24 -5.41
N GLN A 62 5.35 -1.03 -6.39
CA GLN A 62 6.77 -1.23 -6.58
C GLN A 62 7.48 0.05 -7.02
N THR A 63 6.92 0.80 -7.98
CA THR A 63 7.47 2.10 -8.42
C THR A 63 7.59 3.08 -7.25
N GLU A 64 6.57 3.16 -6.40
CA GLU A 64 6.59 4.01 -5.22
C GLU A 64 7.74 3.63 -4.26
N ARG A 65 7.90 2.34 -3.96
CA ARG A 65 8.97 1.84 -3.07
C ARG A 65 10.37 2.15 -3.60
N GLN A 66 10.58 2.20 -4.92
CA GLN A 66 11.89 2.49 -5.52
C GLN A 66 12.39 3.91 -5.23
N ASN A 67 11.48 4.83 -4.87
CA ASN A 67 11.83 6.22 -4.53
C ASN A 67 12.28 6.38 -3.07
N TYR A 68 12.24 5.31 -2.26
CA TYR A 68 12.60 5.31 -0.85
C TYR A 68 13.86 4.45 -0.62
N LYS A 69 14.65 4.83 0.37
CA LYS A 69 15.68 3.97 0.94
C LYS A 69 14.98 2.92 1.80
N PRO A 70 15.10 1.61 1.52
CA PRO A 70 14.44 0.59 2.32
C PRO A 70 15.00 0.57 3.74
N ILE A 71 14.13 0.35 4.72
CA ILE A 71 14.48 0.16 6.12
C ILE A 71 14.21 -1.29 6.46
N SER A 72 15.18 -1.98 7.08
CA SER A 72 14.96 -3.35 7.50
C SER A 72 13.94 -3.38 8.63
N LEU A 73 12.91 -4.21 8.50
CA LEU A 73 11.91 -4.32 9.56
C LEU A 73 12.52 -4.82 10.88
N SER A 74 13.60 -5.61 10.82
CA SER A 74 14.36 -6.07 12.00
C SER A 74 14.98 -4.93 12.81
N GLU A 75 15.20 -3.77 12.21
CA GLU A 75 15.85 -2.62 12.85
C GLU A 75 14.85 -1.71 13.59
N ILE A 76 13.56 -1.79 13.27
CA ILE A 76 12.55 -0.82 13.74
C ILE A 76 11.68 -1.34 14.89
N ALA A 77 11.52 -2.66 15.02
CA ALA A 77 10.70 -3.29 16.05
C ALA A 77 10.89 -4.81 16.03
N ASP A 78 10.77 -5.46 17.19
CA ASP A 78 10.59 -6.91 17.26
C ASP A 78 9.28 -7.33 16.57
N THR A 79 9.19 -8.58 16.10
CA THR A 79 8.04 -9.08 15.33
C THR A 79 6.68 -8.80 15.99
N GLU A 80 6.58 -8.98 17.31
CA GLU A 80 5.35 -8.71 18.08
C GLU A 80 4.98 -7.23 18.13
N ALA A 81 5.97 -6.34 18.11
CA ALA A 81 5.76 -4.89 18.11
C ALA A 81 5.40 -4.32 16.73
N ARG A 82 5.39 -5.16 15.68
CA ARG A 82 4.95 -4.78 14.32
C ARG A 82 3.48 -5.09 14.04
N VAL A 83 2.78 -5.74 14.99
CA VAL A 83 1.38 -6.13 14.87
C VAL A 83 0.51 -5.29 15.81
N GLY A 84 -0.62 -4.79 15.30
CA GLY A 84 -1.54 -3.98 16.10
C GLY A 84 -2.80 -3.56 15.34
N SER A 85 -3.76 -2.96 16.04
CA SER A 85 -5.07 -2.61 15.48
C SER A 85 -5.10 -1.30 14.69
N ASP A 86 -4.15 -0.38 14.96
CA ASP A 86 -4.07 0.93 14.31
C ASP A 86 -2.73 1.11 13.57
N PRO A 87 -2.72 1.12 12.22
CA PRO A 87 -1.52 1.39 11.42
C PRO A 87 -0.82 2.69 11.78
N LYS A 88 -1.57 3.74 12.13
CA LYS A 88 -1.00 5.06 12.47
C LYS A 88 -0.19 4.97 13.76
N ALA A 89 -0.77 4.38 14.80
CA ALA A 89 -0.10 4.20 16.08
C ALA A 89 1.14 3.31 15.95
N LEU A 90 1.06 2.23 15.16
CA LEU A 90 2.22 1.37 14.88
C LEU A 90 3.35 2.13 14.19
N ALA A 91 3.04 2.87 13.12
CA ALA A 91 4.05 3.66 12.41
C ALA A 91 4.68 4.74 13.32
N LEU A 92 3.87 5.42 14.13
CA LEU A 92 4.37 6.41 15.09
C LEU A 92 5.24 5.79 16.19
N SER A 93 4.91 4.57 16.64
CA SER A 93 5.75 3.86 17.59
C SER A 93 7.10 3.48 16.98
N ALA A 94 7.11 3.07 15.71
CA ALA A 94 8.32 2.67 14.99
C ALA A 94 9.21 3.85 14.57
N PHE A 95 8.63 4.99 14.17
CA PHE A 95 9.37 6.08 13.51
C PHE A 95 9.16 7.48 14.11
N GLY A 96 8.14 7.66 14.96
CA GLY A 96 7.69 8.99 15.40
C GLY A 96 8.48 9.62 16.54
N LYS A 97 9.59 9.00 17.00
CA LYS A 97 10.30 9.41 18.23
C LYS A 97 11.65 10.10 18.01
N SER A 98 12.14 10.23 16.78
CA SER A 98 13.52 10.69 16.52
C SER A 98 13.59 12.12 15.98
N GLY A 99 14.47 12.94 16.57
CA GLY A 99 15.15 14.04 15.88
C GLY A 99 14.38 15.35 15.64
N ILE A 100 13.14 15.49 16.11
CA ILE A 100 12.35 16.74 16.00
C ILE A 100 12.65 17.67 17.19
N GLU A 101 13.70 18.48 17.07
CA GLU A 101 13.96 19.59 17.99
C GLU A 101 13.45 20.89 17.38
N GLY A 102 12.30 21.39 17.87
CA GLY A 102 11.68 22.61 17.33
C GLY A 102 11.03 22.47 15.94
N GLY A 103 11.12 21.28 15.33
CA GLY A 103 10.52 20.94 14.05
C GLY A 103 9.02 20.60 14.09
N SER A 104 8.47 20.25 12.93
CA SER A 104 7.06 19.86 12.77
C SER A 104 6.92 18.42 12.30
N GLN A 105 5.88 17.73 12.77
CA GLN A 105 5.53 16.37 12.32
C GLN A 105 4.11 16.31 11.76
N GLN A 106 3.95 15.72 10.58
CA GLN A 106 2.67 15.41 9.96
C GLN A 106 2.56 13.91 9.69
N VAL A 107 1.37 13.35 9.90
CA VAL A 107 1.09 11.93 9.63
C VAL A 107 -0.16 11.81 8.78
N THR A 108 -0.05 11.05 7.70
CA THR A 108 -1.17 10.72 6.79
C THR A 108 -1.33 9.21 6.72
N VAL A 109 -2.57 8.76 6.55
CA VAL A 109 -2.92 7.34 6.47
C VAL A 109 -3.85 7.18 5.29
N ASP A 110 -3.42 6.36 4.33
CA ASP A 110 -4.17 6.06 3.12
C ASP A 110 -4.47 4.56 3.06
N TYR A 111 -5.64 4.22 2.52
CA TYR A 111 -6.07 2.84 2.29
C TYR A 111 -6.27 2.61 0.79
N PRO A 112 -5.19 2.45 0.00
CA PRO A 112 -5.28 2.29 -1.45
C PRO A 112 -6.06 1.02 -1.84
N GLN A 113 -6.15 0.03 -0.94
CA GLN A 113 -6.96 -1.17 -1.07
C GLN A 113 -7.55 -1.58 0.29
N PRO A 114 -8.66 -2.34 0.36
CA PRO A 114 -9.28 -2.76 1.63
C PRO A 114 -8.36 -3.56 2.57
N ASN A 115 -7.36 -4.23 2.00
CA ASN A 115 -6.35 -5.04 2.67
C ASN A 115 -4.95 -4.40 2.64
N GLN A 116 -4.88 -3.08 2.44
CA GLN A 116 -3.62 -2.34 2.45
C GLN A 116 -3.81 -1.02 3.18
N ALA A 117 -2.89 -0.71 4.10
CA ALA A 117 -2.77 0.62 4.66
C ALA A 117 -1.36 1.15 4.38
N VAL A 118 -1.25 2.44 4.08
CA VAL A 118 0.02 3.13 3.89
C VAL A 118 0.03 4.32 4.84
N VAL A 119 1.05 4.40 5.66
CA VAL A 119 1.26 5.52 6.58
C VAL A 119 2.48 6.30 6.15
N ILE A 120 2.32 7.59 5.92
CA ILE A 120 3.42 8.52 5.66
C ILE A 120 3.59 9.44 6.86
N ILE A 121 4.79 9.43 7.46
CA ILE A 121 5.21 10.35 8.51
C ILE A 121 6.21 11.31 7.89
N THR A 122 5.93 12.60 7.91
CA THR A 122 6.84 13.65 7.46
C THR A 122 7.28 14.49 8.64
N GLN A 123 8.59 14.61 8.83
CA GLN A 123 9.24 15.43 9.85
C GLN A 123 10.09 16.49 9.15
N LEU A 124 9.94 17.75 9.56
CA LEU A 124 10.71 18.88 9.05
C LEU A 124 11.41 19.58 10.21
N GLY A 125 12.57 20.18 9.96
CA GLY A 125 13.37 20.83 11.01
C GLY A 125 13.95 19.79 11.97
N VAL A 126 14.52 18.73 11.41
CA VAL A 126 15.27 17.75 12.22
C VAL A 126 16.58 18.36 12.70
N ALA A 127 17.12 17.88 13.82
CA ALA A 127 18.31 18.46 14.47
C ALA A 127 19.63 18.28 13.68
N ASP A 128 19.63 17.44 12.64
CA ASP A 128 20.79 17.14 11.82
C ASP A 128 21.20 18.35 10.94
N ASP A 129 22.50 18.61 10.84
CA ASP A 129 23.07 19.77 10.13
C ASP A 129 23.12 19.58 8.59
N SER A 130 22.85 18.37 8.13
CA SER A 130 22.89 17.94 6.74
C SER A 130 21.47 17.67 6.23
N VAL A 131 20.62 17.06 7.06
CA VAL A 131 19.24 16.72 6.75
C VAL A 131 18.28 17.81 7.24
N ARG A 132 17.47 18.34 6.32
CA ARG A 132 16.42 19.32 6.63
C ARG A 132 15.11 18.66 7.06
N GLY A 133 14.80 17.50 6.49
CA GLY A 133 13.57 16.78 6.79
C GLY A 133 13.65 15.32 6.40
N ILE A 134 12.87 14.49 7.08
CA ILE A 134 12.79 13.04 6.90
C ILE A 134 11.34 12.66 6.66
N ARG A 135 11.12 11.75 5.71
CA ARG A 135 9.81 11.17 5.42
C ARG A 135 9.91 9.66 5.50
N TYR A 136 9.11 9.06 6.38
CA TYR A 136 8.95 7.62 6.47
C TYR A 136 7.69 7.17 5.75
N ARG A 137 7.77 6.01 5.10
CA ARG A 137 6.63 5.28 4.55
C ARG A 137 6.60 3.90 5.19
N ALA A 138 5.46 3.53 5.76
CA ALA A 138 5.20 2.20 6.29
C ALA A 138 3.97 1.61 5.60
N GLU A 139 4.09 0.38 5.10
CA GLU A 139 3.01 -0.32 4.43
C GLU A 139 2.56 -1.51 5.27
N PHE A 140 1.25 -1.72 5.31
CA PHE A 140 0.60 -2.67 6.20
C PHE A 140 -0.35 -3.59 5.45
N VAL A 141 -0.45 -4.84 5.90
CA VAL A 141 -1.48 -5.78 5.50
C VAL A 141 -2.22 -6.34 6.71
N PRO A 142 -3.47 -6.79 6.56
CA PRO A 142 -4.17 -7.50 7.62
C PRO A 142 -3.43 -8.77 8.02
N THR A 143 -3.42 -9.07 9.31
CA THR A 143 -2.79 -10.29 9.85
C THR A 143 -3.71 -10.96 10.87
N THR A 144 -3.55 -12.27 11.02
CA THR A 144 -4.23 -13.08 12.04
C THR A 144 -3.26 -13.57 13.12
N LYS A 145 -2.03 -13.05 13.13
CA LYS A 145 -0.95 -13.48 14.05
C LYS A 145 -1.25 -13.19 15.51
N SER A 146 -2.11 -12.22 15.80
CA SER A 146 -2.49 -11.91 17.17
C SER A 146 -3.83 -12.57 17.55
N ALA A 147 -3.90 -13.05 18.79
CA ALA A 147 -5.08 -13.69 19.39
C ALA A 147 -6.26 -12.72 19.63
N GLN A 148 -6.13 -11.45 19.26
CA GLN A 148 -7.18 -10.46 19.42
C GLN A 148 -8.26 -10.64 18.35
N ALA A 149 -9.55 -10.62 18.75
CA ALA A 149 -10.70 -10.81 17.86
C ALA A 149 -10.95 -9.68 16.85
N GLN A 150 -10.08 -8.66 16.81
CA GLN A 150 -10.21 -7.46 15.99
C GLN A 150 -9.28 -7.56 14.78
N LYS A 151 -9.60 -6.88 13.66
CA LYS A 151 -8.68 -6.79 12.50
C LYS A 151 -7.34 -6.21 12.97
N GLN A 152 -6.28 -6.99 12.82
CA GLN A 152 -4.92 -6.57 13.10
C GLN A 152 -4.19 -6.26 11.81
N TRP A 153 -3.21 -5.37 11.90
CA TRP A 153 -2.32 -4.97 10.82
C TRP A 153 -0.90 -5.32 11.17
N GLU A 154 -0.12 -5.73 10.17
CA GLU A 154 1.30 -6.00 10.28
C GLU A 154 2.07 -5.11 9.32
N ILE A 155 3.16 -4.49 9.79
CA ILE A 155 4.10 -3.78 8.91
C ILE A 155 4.81 -4.80 8.02
N VAL A 156 4.65 -4.67 6.71
CA VAL A 156 5.27 -5.57 5.71
C VAL A 156 6.38 -4.91 4.90
N TRP A 157 6.46 -3.58 4.92
CA TRP A 157 7.52 -2.83 4.26
C TRP A 157 7.68 -1.46 4.90
N ALA A 158 8.91 -0.96 4.96
CA ALA A 158 9.21 0.39 5.37
C ALA A 158 10.35 1.00 4.55
N GLY A 159 10.34 2.32 4.42
CA GLY A 159 11.42 3.06 3.79
C GLY A 159 11.43 4.54 4.18
N SER A 160 12.54 5.21 3.90
CA SER A 160 12.71 6.65 4.14
C SER A 160 13.13 7.44 2.90
N GLN A 161 12.79 8.72 2.93
CA GLN A 161 13.35 9.77 2.09
C GLN A 161 13.83 10.90 2.98
N VAL A 162 14.78 11.68 2.47
CA VAL A 162 15.27 12.89 3.11
C VAL A 162 15.19 14.08 2.16
N THR A 163 15.21 15.28 2.72
CA THR A 163 15.60 16.50 2.00
C THR A 163 16.80 17.10 2.72
N CYS A 164 17.74 17.68 1.99
CA CYS A 164 18.96 18.21 2.60
C CYS A 164 18.83 19.70 2.93
N GLN A 165 19.67 20.15 3.86
CA GLN A 165 19.89 21.56 4.10
C GLN A 165 20.42 22.24 2.81
N PRO A 166 20.22 23.56 2.63
CA PRO A 166 20.78 24.28 1.50
C PRO A 166 22.29 24.08 1.38
N GLY A 167 22.77 23.74 0.19
CA GLY A 167 24.19 23.49 -0.06
C GLY A 167 24.72 22.11 0.37
N ARG A 168 23.88 21.24 0.95
CA ARG A 168 24.25 19.90 1.45
C ARG A 168 23.70 18.76 0.58
N GLY A 169 23.54 19.00 -0.72
CA GLY A 169 23.01 18.04 -1.69
C GLY A 169 21.60 18.38 -2.18
N HIS A 170 20.77 17.36 -2.39
CA HIS A 170 19.47 17.51 -3.04
C HIS A 170 18.44 18.23 -2.16
N GLN A 171 17.56 19.02 -2.80
CA GLN A 171 16.56 19.82 -2.10
C GLN A 171 15.15 19.20 -2.13
N ASP A 172 14.91 18.28 -3.07
CA ASP A 172 13.69 17.49 -3.14
C ASP A 172 13.80 16.21 -2.29
N TRP A 173 12.66 15.54 -2.06
CA TRP A 173 12.60 14.26 -1.37
C TRP A 173 13.33 13.19 -2.18
N SER A 174 14.35 12.59 -1.59
CA SER A 174 15.16 11.55 -2.22
C SER A 174 15.54 10.45 -1.24
N LYS A 175 15.88 9.28 -1.76
CA LYS A 175 16.49 8.18 -1.01
C LYS A 175 18.02 8.32 -0.85
N GLU A 176 18.62 9.23 -1.62
CA GLU A 176 20.04 9.51 -1.56
C GLU A 176 20.42 10.21 -0.25
N LEU A 177 21.69 10.11 0.14
CA LEU A 177 22.20 10.77 1.34
C LEU A 177 22.49 12.26 1.07
N CYS A 178 22.41 13.06 2.13
CA CYS A 178 22.96 14.41 2.13
C CYS A 178 24.50 14.38 2.19
N LEU A 179 25.12 15.47 1.73
CA LEU A 179 26.57 15.65 1.61
C LEU A 179 27.21 16.30 2.85
#